data_AF-A0A524PLG2-F1
#
_entry.id   AF-A0A524PLG2-F1
#
_cell.length_a   1.000
_cell.length_b   1.000
_cell.length_c   1.000
_cell.angle_alpha   90.00
_cell.angle_beta   90.00
_cell.angle_gamma   90.00
#
_symmetry.space_group_name_H-M   'P 1'
#
loop_
_entity.id
_entity.type
_entity.pdbx_description
1 polymer ?
#
loop_
_entity_poly.entity_id
_entity_poly.type
_entity_poly.pdbx_seq_one_letter_code
_entity_poly.pdbx_strand_id
1 'polypeptide(L)'
;MDINLIGKTELWIQSIRLNEANLSDIARVVSEVFELSPQEVLVVDAGPDHVTLDVLRQTMDLQQFAAKESVLLDRLSQLPGVGVDANTAIHSEGILEMISLDPSLKDEVTARAVEAGKQVEEAFLKRTRVFPTGAEVLSRVIEDTNSPYIKETLEAHGYHVTIGDILPDNVVAISNAIEDALYEGHGLIITTGGVGAEGKDQTVEAALRLDPAGAVPWVVKYEQTGRHVKQGVRIGVGQVGKALIVNLPGPNDEVRDCVPVLLAALEQGERDKTLLAERLSAKLKSRHLPH
;
A
#
# COMPACT_ATOMS: atom_id res chain seq x y z
N MET A 1 -3.67 -16.28 3.93
CA MET A 1 -3.44 -14.88 3.50
C MET A 1 -2.89 -14.16 4.70
N ASP A 2 -1.72 -13.54 4.57
CA ASP A 2 -1.16 -12.75 5.66
C ASP A 2 -2.03 -11.51 5.90
N ILE A 3 -2.52 -11.37 7.12
CA ILE A 3 -3.29 -10.21 7.59
C ILE A 3 -2.37 -9.38 8.47
N ASN A 4 -2.40 -8.06 8.27
CA ASN A 4 -1.71 -7.12 9.15
C ASN A 4 -2.51 -6.96 10.46
N LEU A 5 -1.82 -7.09 11.60
CA LEU A 5 -2.43 -6.97 12.93
C LEU A 5 -2.72 -5.50 13.31
N ILE A 6 -2.22 -4.52 12.56
CA ILE A 6 -2.43 -3.07 12.75
C ILE A 6 -2.05 -2.64 14.18
N GLY A 7 -0.95 -3.21 14.70
CA GLY A 7 -0.47 -2.95 16.06
C GLY A 7 -1.36 -3.53 17.18
N LYS A 8 -2.35 -4.35 16.84
CA LYS A 8 -3.19 -5.08 17.80
C LYS A 8 -2.66 -6.49 17.99
N THR A 9 -1.65 -6.59 18.86
CA THR A 9 -0.83 -7.78 19.06
C THR A 9 -1.10 -8.51 20.38
N GLU A 10 -1.86 -7.90 21.27
CA GLU A 10 -2.09 -8.39 22.62
C GLU A 10 -3.15 -9.50 22.66
N LEU A 11 -2.88 -10.55 23.42
CA LEU A 11 -3.82 -11.61 23.80
C LEU A 11 -3.96 -11.60 25.33
N TRP A 12 -5.19 -11.55 25.81
CA TRP A 12 -5.51 -11.71 27.23
C TRP A 12 -6.17 -13.05 27.46
N ILE A 13 -5.56 -13.87 28.32
CA ILE A 13 -6.18 -15.07 28.85
C ILE A 13 -6.75 -14.71 30.20
N GLN A 14 -8.07 -14.68 30.32
CA GLN A 14 -8.79 -14.30 31.54
C GLN A 14 -9.32 -15.52 32.27
N SER A 15 -9.54 -15.40 33.59
CA SER A 15 -9.95 -16.48 34.48
C SER A 15 -9.02 -17.70 34.43
N ILE A 16 -7.73 -17.50 34.19
CA ILE A 16 -6.70 -18.54 34.25
C ILE A 16 -6.05 -18.53 35.64
N ARG A 17 -5.95 -19.69 36.29
CA ARG A 17 -5.28 -19.81 37.59
C ARG A 17 -3.81 -20.15 37.40
N LEU A 18 -2.93 -19.43 38.08
CA LEU A 18 -1.49 -19.71 38.09
C LEU A 18 -1.02 -20.09 39.50
N ASN A 19 -0.23 -21.16 39.61
CA ASN A 19 0.40 -21.62 40.84
C ASN A 19 1.80 -22.17 40.53
N GLU A 20 2.84 -21.38 40.77
CA GLU A 20 4.22 -21.71 40.36
C GLU A 20 4.34 -22.03 38.84
N ALA A 21 3.48 -21.42 38.01
CA ALA A 21 3.48 -21.60 36.57
C ALA A 21 4.73 -20.98 35.92
N ASN A 22 5.26 -21.65 34.89
CA ASN A 22 6.36 -21.12 34.10
C ASN A 22 5.85 -20.28 32.92
N LEU A 23 6.05 -18.96 32.98
CA LEU A 23 5.60 -18.02 31.94
C LEU A 23 6.25 -18.29 30.58
N SER A 24 7.48 -18.79 30.55
CA SER A 24 8.16 -19.17 29.30
C SER A 24 7.52 -20.38 28.65
N ASP A 25 6.96 -21.31 29.43
CA ASP A 25 6.22 -22.46 28.89
C ASP A 25 4.86 -22.03 28.33
N ILE A 26 4.20 -21.06 28.97
CA ILE A 26 2.95 -20.46 28.44
C ILE A 26 3.22 -19.79 27.10
N ALA A 27 4.24 -18.91 27.02
CA ALA A 27 4.64 -18.26 25.77
C ALA A 27 4.98 -19.28 24.68
N ARG A 28 5.71 -20.33 25.03
CA ARG A 28 6.05 -21.43 24.11
C ARG A 28 4.80 -22.13 23.58
N VAL A 29 3.84 -22.48 24.43
CA VAL A 29 2.58 -23.12 24.00
C VAL A 29 1.82 -22.23 23.03
N VAL A 30 1.70 -20.94 23.31
CA VAL A 30 1.06 -19.99 22.40
C VAL A 30 1.80 -19.94 21.06
N SER A 31 3.13 -19.83 21.07
CA SER A 31 3.93 -19.85 19.83
C SER A 31 3.74 -21.13 19.02
N GLU A 32 3.65 -22.29 19.67
CA GLU A 32 3.44 -23.58 18.99
C GLU A 32 2.06 -23.67 18.35
N VAL A 33 1.00 -23.24 19.06
CA VAL A 33 -0.37 -23.24 18.51
C VAL A 33 -0.51 -22.28 17.34
N PHE A 34 0.18 -21.14 17.40
CA PHE A 34 0.19 -20.12 16.34
C PHE A 34 1.20 -20.40 15.24
N GLU A 35 1.98 -21.48 15.33
CA GLU A 35 3.03 -21.82 14.35
C GLU A 35 4.06 -20.69 14.19
N LEU A 36 4.43 -20.07 15.31
CA LEU A 36 5.42 -19.01 15.43
C LEU A 36 6.71 -19.52 16.08
N SER A 37 7.80 -18.77 15.91
CA SER A 37 9.01 -19.03 16.68
C SER A 37 8.83 -18.62 18.15
N PRO A 38 9.51 -19.27 19.10
CA PRO A 38 9.35 -18.95 20.53
C PRO A 38 9.73 -17.52 20.90
N GLN A 39 10.54 -16.83 20.09
CA GLN A 39 10.95 -15.45 20.32
C GLN A 39 9.90 -14.43 19.87
N GLU A 40 8.86 -14.87 19.15
CA GLU A 40 7.82 -13.99 18.59
C GLU A 40 6.59 -13.87 19.49
N VAL A 41 6.60 -14.51 20.67
CA VAL A 41 5.54 -14.40 21.68
C VAL A 41 6.17 -14.06 23.03
N LEU A 42 5.67 -13.01 23.67
CA LEU A 42 6.16 -12.53 24.95
C LEU A 42 5.01 -12.46 25.96
N VAL A 43 5.18 -13.02 27.15
CA VAL A 43 4.28 -12.71 28.27
C VAL A 43 4.67 -11.33 28.81
N VAL A 44 3.73 -10.38 28.78
CA VAL A 44 3.96 -9.00 29.21
C VAL A 44 3.44 -8.74 30.62
N ASP A 45 2.39 -9.45 31.02
CA ASP A 45 1.80 -9.34 32.33
C ASP A 45 1.18 -10.67 32.77
N ALA A 46 1.20 -10.94 34.06
CA ALA A 46 0.62 -12.15 34.63
C ALA A 46 0.18 -11.90 36.08
N GLY A 47 -1.08 -12.24 36.36
CA GLY A 47 -1.70 -12.10 37.67
C GLY A 47 -2.33 -13.40 38.17
N PRO A 48 -3.08 -13.32 39.28
CA PRO A 48 -3.70 -14.50 39.88
C PRO A 48 -4.82 -15.12 39.02
N ASP A 49 -5.41 -14.34 38.13
CA ASP A 49 -6.57 -14.70 37.29
C ASP A 49 -6.42 -14.31 35.81
N HIS A 50 -5.24 -13.85 35.39
CA HIS A 50 -5.01 -13.43 34.00
C HIS A 50 -3.56 -13.60 33.55
N VAL A 51 -3.38 -13.74 32.23
CA VAL A 51 -2.08 -13.63 31.55
C VAL A 51 -2.26 -12.79 30.30
N THR A 52 -1.37 -11.83 30.09
CA THR A 52 -1.31 -11.02 28.87
C THR A 52 -0.07 -11.40 28.07
N LEU A 53 -0.25 -11.64 26.78
CA LEU A 53 0.84 -11.93 25.85
C LEU A 53 0.85 -10.95 24.68
N ASP A 54 2.02 -10.64 24.18
CA ASP A 54 2.23 -9.91 22.94
C ASP A 54 2.73 -10.85 21.84
N VAL A 55 2.12 -10.74 20.66
CA VAL A 55 2.61 -11.36 19.42
C VAL A 55 3.44 -10.34 18.64
N LEU A 56 4.75 -10.56 18.54
CA LEU A 56 5.68 -9.56 18.00
C LEU A 56 5.63 -9.41 16.47
N ARG A 57 4.85 -10.24 15.78
CA ARG A 57 4.64 -10.12 14.34
C ARG A 57 3.67 -8.99 13.99
N GLN A 58 3.95 -8.32 12.88
CA GLN A 58 3.00 -7.37 12.29
C GLN A 58 2.01 -8.05 11.33
N THR A 59 2.35 -9.24 10.82
CA THR A 59 1.54 -9.97 9.85
C THR A 59 1.49 -11.46 10.19
N MET A 60 0.30 -12.06 10.10
CA MET A 60 0.07 -13.48 10.34
C MET A 60 -0.99 -14.04 9.40
N ASP A 61 -0.90 -15.32 9.06
CA ASP A 61 -1.98 -16.00 8.34
C ASP A 61 -3.15 -16.23 9.30
N LEU A 62 -4.37 -15.85 8.88
CA LEU A 62 -5.59 -16.04 9.66
C LEU A 62 -5.78 -17.50 10.12
N GLN A 63 -5.33 -18.48 9.32
CA GLN A 63 -5.42 -19.90 9.65
C GLN A 63 -4.58 -20.29 10.88
N GLN A 64 -3.53 -19.53 11.19
CA GLN A 64 -2.63 -19.80 12.31
C GLN A 64 -3.31 -19.61 13.67
N PHE A 65 -4.36 -18.81 13.77
CA PHE A 65 -5.00 -18.51 15.06
C PHE A 65 -6.53 -18.62 15.04
N ALA A 66 -7.20 -18.47 13.90
CA ALA A 66 -8.66 -18.49 13.86
C ALA A 66 -9.26 -19.81 14.36
N ALA A 67 -10.23 -19.68 15.28
CA ALA A 67 -10.94 -20.76 15.97
C ALA A 67 -10.02 -21.75 16.70
N LYS A 68 -8.88 -21.28 17.23
CA LYS A 68 -7.92 -22.11 17.99
C LYS A 68 -8.01 -21.93 19.52
N GLU A 69 -8.99 -21.19 20.04
CA GLU A 69 -9.13 -20.95 21.49
C GLU A 69 -9.16 -22.25 22.29
N SER A 70 -10.04 -23.19 21.93
CA SER A 70 -10.15 -24.48 22.63
C SER A 70 -8.85 -25.28 22.57
N VAL A 71 -8.19 -25.32 21.42
CA VAL A 71 -6.90 -25.98 21.23
C VAL A 71 -5.83 -25.35 22.13
N LEU A 72 -5.80 -24.02 22.23
CA LEU A 72 -4.84 -23.32 23.06
C LEU A 72 -5.11 -23.56 24.56
N LEU A 73 -6.35 -23.44 25.00
CA LEU A 73 -6.76 -23.70 26.38
C LEU A 73 -6.49 -25.15 26.80
N ASP A 74 -6.76 -26.12 25.93
CA ASP A 74 -6.46 -27.53 26.16
C ASP A 74 -4.95 -27.75 26.36
N ARG A 75 -4.10 -27.13 25.52
CA ARG A 75 -2.64 -27.24 25.63
C ARG A 75 -2.09 -26.55 26.87
N LEU A 76 -2.65 -25.39 27.24
CA LEU A 76 -2.27 -24.68 28.46
C LEU A 76 -2.65 -25.46 29.72
N SER A 77 -3.79 -26.17 29.72
CA SER A 77 -4.24 -27.00 30.85
C SER A 77 -3.26 -28.13 31.20
N GLN A 78 -2.38 -28.52 30.27
CA GLN A 78 -1.37 -29.56 30.49
C GLN A 78 -0.07 -29.03 31.10
N LEU A 79 0.07 -27.71 31.25
CA LEU A 79 1.27 -27.12 31.85
C LEU A 79 1.22 -27.23 33.38
N PRO A 80 2.35 -27.60 34.03
CA PRO A 80 2.46 -27.54 35.48
C PRO A 80 2.16 -26.13 36.00
N GLY A 81 1.30 -26.05 37.02
CA GLY A 81 0.95 -24.78 37.66
C GLY A 81 -0.10 -23.95 36.92
N VAL A 82 -0.64 -24.41 35.78
CA VAL A 82 -1.68 -23.71 35.02
C VAL A 82 -3.03 -24.40 35.21
N GLY A 83 -4.04 -23.63 35.63
CA GLY A 83 -5.41 -24.10 35.80
C GLY A 83 -6.36 -23.38 34.83
N VAL A 84 -6.99 -24.16 33.96
CA VAL A 84 -8.02 -23.72 33.01
C VAL A 84 -9.37 -24.31 33.46
N ASP A 85 -10.45 -23.53 33.39
CA ASP A 85 -11.81 -24.00 33.62
C ASP A 85 -12.81 -23.44 32.60
N ALA A 86 -14.11 -23.72 32.80
CA ALA A 86 -15.17 -23.34 31.88
C ALA A 86 -15.36 -21.81 31.73
N ASN A 87 -14.81 -20.99 32.63
CA ASN A 87 -14.83 -19.53 32.54
C ASN A 87 -13.53 -18.95 31.95
N THR A 88 -12.51 -19.78 31.73
CA THR A 88 -11.26 -19.34 31.11
C THR A 88 -11.51 -19.04 29.64
N ALA A 89 -11.17 -17.82 29.21
CA ALA A 89 -11.40 -17.35 27.85
C ALA A 89 -10.20 -16.53 27.36
N ILE A 90 -10.04 -16.45 26.04
CA ILE A 90 -8.99 -15.71 25.37
C ILE A 90 -9.61 -14.56 24.58
N HIS A 91 -9.08 -13.36 24.80
CA HIS A 91 -9.55 -12.12 24.19
C HIS A 91 -8.41 -11.34 23.53
N SER A 92 -8.77 -10.53 22.54
CA SER A 92 -7.87 -9.59 21.88
C SER A 92 -8.64 -8.40 21.29
N GLU A 93 -7.97 -7.26 21.18
CA GLU A 93 -8.55 -6.05 20.58
C GLU A 93 -8.24 -6.02 19.07
N GLY A 94 -8.89 -6.83 18.24
CA GLY A 94 -8.73 -6.73 16.78
C GLY A 94 -8.81 -8.07 16.08
N ILE A 95 -8.02 -8.25 15.02
CA ILE A 95 -8.14 -9.46 14.19
C ILE A 95 -7.80 -10.74 14.95
N LEU A 96 -6.89 -10.68 15.95
CA LEU A 96 -6.54 -11.84 16.79
C LEU A 96 -7.73 -12.36 17.61
N GLU A 97 -8.78 -11.57 17.83
CA GLU A 97 -10.03 -12.03 18.49
C GLU A 97 -10.67 -13.20 17.73
N MET A 98 -10.35 -13.37 16.44
CA MET A 98 -10.77 -14.53 15.67
C MET A 98 -10.31 -15.87 16.27
N ILE A 99 -9.40 -15.87 17.25
CA ILE A 99 -9.07 -17.06 18.04
C ILE A 99 -10.29 -17.70 18.71
N SER A 100 -11.23 -16.89 19.21
CA SER A 100 -12.47 -17.31 19.89
C SER A 100 -13.62 -17.64 18.94
N LEU A 101 -13.36 -17.58 17.62
CA LEU A 101 -14.35 -17.87 16.59
C LEU A 101 -14.87 -19.32 16.72
N ASP A 102 -16.19 -19.50 16.56
CA ASP A 102 -16.80 -20.82 16.49
C ASP A 102 -16.15 -21.64 15.36
N PRO A 103 -15.58 -22.83 15.65
CA PRO A 103 -14.94 -23.68 14.64
C PRO A 103 -15.84 -24.01 13.45
N SER A 104 -17.17 -24.07 13.64
CA SER A 104 -18.14 -24.33 12.57
C SER A 104 -18.29 -23.16 11.59
N LEU A 105 -17.97 -21.94 12.02
CA LEU A 105 -18.04 -20.72 11.21
C LEU A 105 -16.68 -20.33 10.61
N LYS A 106 -15.60 -21.02 10.99
CA LYS A 106 -14.22 -20.68 10.63
C LYS A 106 -14.04 -20.40 9.14
N ASP A 107 -14.46 -21.33 8.29
CA ASP A 107 -14.22 -21.24 6.86
C ASP A 107 -15.02 -20.10 6.21
N GLU A 108 -16.28 -19.92 6.60
CA GLU A 108 -17.13 -18.84 6.07
C GLU A 108 -16.58 -17.47 6.45
N VAL A 109 -16.32 -17.23 7.74
CA VAL A 109 -15.88 -15.91 8.22
C VAL A 109 -14.47 -15.60 7.70
N THR A 110 -13.58 -16.58 7.65
CA THR A 110 -12.24 -16.42 7.06
C THR A 110 -12.34 -16.05 5.58
N ALA A 111 -13.17 -16.76 4.80
CA ALA A 111 -13.36 -16.46 3.38
C ALA A 111 -13.92 -15.04 3.17
N ARG A 112 -14.91 -14.63 3.98
CA ARG A 112 -15.50 -13.29 3.93
C ARG A 112 -14.51 -12.19 4.32
N ALA A 113 -13.68 -12.42 5.35
CA ALA A 113 -12.64 -11.47 5.76
C ALA A 113 -11.58 -11.28 4.67
N VAL A 114 -11.15 -12.38 4.02
CA VAL A 114 -10.22 -12.34 2.87
C VAL A 114 -10.84 -11.55 1.71
N GLU A 115 -12.10 -11.82 1.39
CA GLU A 115 -12.79 -11.12 0.30
C GLU A 115 -12.98 -9.63 0.59
N ALA A 116 -13.39 -9.27 1.81
CA ALA A 116 -13.49 -7.87 2.22
C ALA A 116 -12.12 -7.15 2.14
N GLY A 117 -11.03 -7.82 2.55
CA GLY A 117 -9.67 -7.29 2.42
C GLY A 117 -9.29 -7.01 0.96
N LYS A 118 -9.61 -7.92 0.04
CA LYS A 118 -9.37 -7.73 -1.40
C LYS A 118 -10.17 -6.55 -1.96
N GLN A 119 -11.43 -6.41 -1.58
CA GLN A 119 -12.28 -5.30 -2.03
C GLN A 119 -11.76 -3.95 -1.55
N VAL A 120 -11.29 -3.86 -0.30
CA VAL A 120 -10.65 -2.66 0.25
C VAL A 120 -9.36 -2.34 -0.50
N GLU A 121 -8.53 -3.34 -0.77
CA GLU A 121 -7.30 -3.16 -1.54
C GLU A 121 -7.60 -2.69 -2.97
N GLU A 122 -8.54 -3.33 -3.66
CA GLU A 122 -8.94 -2.94 -5.02
C GLU A 122 -9.47 -1.49 -5.05
N ALA A 123 -10.33 -1.12 -4.09
CA ALA A 123 -10.86 0.23 -3.97
C ALA A 123 -9.74 1.26 -3.73
N PHE A 124 -8.76 0.93 -2.89
CA PHE A 124 -7.56 1.76 -2.69
C PHE A 124 -6.75 1.92 -3.98
N LEU A 125 -6.43 0.81 -4.66
CA LEU A 125 -5.62 0.81 -5.89
C LEU A 125 -6.28 1.55 -7.05
N LYS A 126 -7.62 1.58 -7.09
CA LYS A 126 -8.43 2.30 -8.10
C LYS A 126 -8.79 3.73 -7.71
N ARG A 127 -8.49 4.17 -6.49
CA ARG A 127 -8.67 5.56 -6.07
C ARG A 127 -7.51 6.41 -6.61
N THR A 128 -7.83 7.34 -7.51
CA THR A 128 -6.83 8.10 -8.28
C THR A 128 -6.90 9.59 -8.04
N ARG A 129 -5.73 10.22 -7.91
CA ARG A 129 -5.56 11.67 -7.90
C ARG A 129 -4.81 12.12 -9.15
N VAL A 130 -5.32 13.12 -9.86
CA VAL A 130 -4.66 13.71 -11.03
C VAL A 130 -4.28 15.15 -10.75
N PHE A 131 -3.02 15.51 -10.94
CA PHE A 131 -2.52 16.87 -10.78
C PHE A 131 -1.98 17.43 -12.11
N PRO A 132 -2.61 18.47 -12.67
CA PRO A 132 -2.00 19.23 -13.75
C PRO A 132 -0.84 20.08 -13.21
N THR A 133 0.25 20.19 -13.96
CA THR A 133 1.40 21.01 -13.59
C THR A 133 1.77 21.98 -14.71
N GLY A 134 2.26 23.16 -14.34
CA GLY A 134 2.82 24.13 -15.29
C GLY A 134 2.29 25.53 -15.10
N ALA A 135 3.18 26.51 -15.21
CA ALA A 135 2.85 27.93 -15.04
C ALA A 135 1.79 28.43 -16.05
N GLU A 136 1.77 27.89 -17.26
CA GLU A 136 0.84 28.27 -18.32
C GLU A 136 -0.62 27.87 -18.01
N VAL A 137 -0.81 26.68 -17.42
CA VAL A 137 -2.12 26.21 -16.95
C VAL A 137 -2.54 27.01 -15.71
N LEU A 138 -1.60 27.21 -14.78
CA LEU A 138 -1.86 27.96 -13.54
C LEU A 138 -2.28 29.41 -13.80
N SER A 139 -1.63 30.06 -14.77
CA SER A 139 -1.94 31.43 -15.20
C SER A 139 -3.12 31.51 -16.17
N ARG A 140 -3.72 30.36 -16.54
CA ARG A 140 -4.84 30.23 -17.49
C ARG A 140 -4.54 30.78 -18.88
N VAL A 141 -3.28 30.76 -19.28
CA VAL A 141 -2.86 31.06 -20.67
C VAL A 141 -3.23 29.91 -21.59
N ILE A 142 -3.24 28.67 -21.06
CA ILE A 142 -3.72 27.47 -21.75
C ILE A 142 -4.77 26.76 -20.90
N GLU A 143 -5.66 26.02 -21.56
CA GLU A 143 -6.65 25.15 -20.93
C GLU A 143 -6.04 23.80 -20.55
N ASP A 144 -6.42 23.27 -19.39
CA ASP A 144 -6.10 21.90 -19.00
C ASP A 144 -7.00 20.90 -19.75
N THR A 145 -6.46 20.35 -20.82
CA THR A 145 -7.12 19.30 -21.62
C THR A 145 -6.71 17.89 -21.18
N ASN A 146 -5.70 17.76 -20.30
CA ASN A 146 -5.13 16.47 -19.92
C ASN A 146 -5.90 15.86 -18.76
N SER A 147 -6.14 16.62 -17.69
CA SER A 147 -6.83 16.08 -16.51
C SER A 147 -8.25 15.59 -16.82
N PRO A 148 -9.08 16.31 -17.61
CA PRO A 148 -10.38 15.80 -18.03
C PRO A 148 -10.28 14.50 -18.83
N TYR A 149 -9.35 14.42 -19.78
CA TYR A 149 -9.15 13.20 -20.58
C TYR A 149 -8.71 12.01 -19.71
N ILE A 150 -7.73 12.22 -18.82
CA ILE A 150 -7.26 11.18 -17.90
C ILE A 150 -8.41 10.69 -17.02
N LYS A 151 -9.19 11.63 -16.46
CA LYS A 151 -10.36 11.33 -15.63
C LYS A 151 -11.39 10.49 -16.36
N GLU A 152 -11.89 10.97 -17.51
CA GLU A 152 -12.92 10.27 -18.28
C GLU A 152 -12.46 8.87 -18.69
N THR A 153 -11.20 8.74 -19.11
CA THR A 153 -10.66 7.45 -19.56
C THR A 153 -10.52 6.48 -18.39
N LEU A 154 -9.97 6.89 -17.25
CA LEU A 154 -9.82 6.03 -16.08
C LEU A 154 -11.18 5.66 -15.45
N GLU A 155 -12.12 6.60 -15.34
CA GLU A 155 -13.46 6.34 -14.81
C GLU A 155 -14.22 5.32 -15.66
N ALA A 156 -14.04 5.35 -16.98
CA ALA A 156 -14.60 4.32 -17.88
C ALA A 156 -14.06 2.89 -17.61
N HIS A 157 -12.92 2.77 -16.92
CA HIS A 157 -12.30 1.50 -16.52
C HIS A 157 -12.42 1.24 -15.00
N GLY A 158 -13.37 1.91 -14.33
CA GLY A 158 -13.74 1.65 -12.94
C GLY A 158 -12.84 2.32 -11.89
N TYR A 159 -12.02 3.29 -12.27
CA TYR A 159 -11.26 4.10 -11.31
C TYR A 159 -12.12 5.21 -10.71
N HIS A 160 -11.82 5.60 -9.47
CA HIS A 160 -12.41 6.74 -8.81
C HIS A 160 -11.44 7.92 -8.86
N VAL A 161 -11.64 8.84 -9.80
CA VAL A 161 -10.67 9.88 -10.11
C VAL A 161 -11.08 11.23 -9.54
N THR A 162 -10.18 11.87 -8.80
CA THR A 162 -10.31 13.27 -8.39
C THR A 162 -9.22 14.11 -9.04
N ILE A 163 -9.60 15.29 -9.54
CA ILE A 163 -8.65 16.27 -10.08
C ILE A 163 -8.23 17.17 -8.91
N GLY A 164 -6.93 17.26 -8.67
CA GLY A 164 -6.34 18.16 -7.68
C GLY A 164 -6.08 19.55 -8.22
N ASP A 165 -5.51 20.39 -7.36
CA ASP A 165 -5.13 21.75 -7.75
C ASP A 165 -4.04 21.76 -8.83
N ILE A 166 -4.00 22.83 -9.62
CA ILE A 166 -2.91 23.04 -10.57
C ILE A 166 -1.64 23.37 -9.79
N LEU A 167 -0.60 22.56 -9.98
CA LEU A 167 0.65 22.68 -9.24
C LEU A 167 1.62 23.63 -9.96
N PRO A 168 2.30 24.53 -9.22
CA PRO A 168 3.37 25.34 -9.79
C PRO A 168 4.60 24.48 -10.11
N ASP A 169 5.47 25.00 -10.96
CA ASP A 169 6.77 24.40 -11.32
C ASP A 169 7.77 24.49 -10.14
N ASN A 170 7.43 23.83 -9.03
CA ASN A 170 8.17 23.82 -7.78
C ASN A 170 8.19 22.43 -7.16
N VAL A 171 9.39 21.90 -6.98
CA VAL A 171 9.62 20.52 -6.51
C VAL A 171 8.99 20.23 -5.15
N VAL A 172 8.97 21.21 -4.23
CA VAL A 172 8.43 21.04 -2.87
C VAL A 172 6.90 21.07 -2.91
N ALA A 173 6.32 22.00 -3.66
CA ALA A 173 4.87 22.07 -3.82
C ALA A 173 4.33 20.79 -4.46
N ILE A 174 5.01 20.26 -5.49
CA ILE A 174 4.61 19.02 -6.15
C ILE A 174 4.78 17.83 -5.21
N SER A 175 5.90 17.70 -4.49
CA SER A 175 6.11 16.57 -3.58
C SER A 175 5.07 16.56 -2.45
N ASN A 176 4.75 17.73 -1.89
CA ASN A 176 3.76 17.84 -0.82
C ASN A 176 2.36 17.46 -1.31
N ALA A 177 1.95 17.92 -2.49
CA ALA A 177 0.65 17.55 -3.05
C ALA A 177 0.51 16.04 -3.33
N ILE A 178 1.60 15.40 -3.78
CA ILE A 178 1.64 13.93 -3.96
C ILE A 178 1.58 13.25 -2.58
N GLU A 179 2.33 13.73 -1.60
CA GLU A 179 2.35 13.20 -0.24
C GLU A 179 0.97 13.31 0.45
N ASP A 180 0.29 14.45 0.33
CA ASP A 180 -1.08 14.64 0.82
C ASP A 180 -2.04 13.64 0.17
N ALA A 181 -1.94 13.43 -1.15
CA ALA A 181 -2.75 12.44 -1.84
C ALA A 181 -2.48 11.00 -1.39
N LEU A 182 -1.22 10.66 -1.06
CA LEU A 182 -0.85 9.38 -0.47
C LEU A 182 -1.50 9.22 0.93
N TYR A 183 -1.43 10.25 1.78
CA TYR A 183 -2.06 10.25 3.10
C TYR A 183 -3.59 10.14 3.04
N GLU A 184 -4.22 10.73 2.02
CA GLU A 184 -5.65 10.60 1.77
C GLU A 184 -6.06 9.21 1.24
N GLY A 185 -5.10 8.35 0.93
CA GLY A 185 -5.33 6.96 0.50
C GLY A 185 -5.57 6.79 -0.99
N HIS A 186 -4.90 7.57 -1.84
CA HIS A 186 -4.92 7.36 -3.30
C HIS A 186 -3.87 6.31 -3.71
N GLY A 187 -4.32 5.19 -4.28
CA GLY A 187 -3.43 4.12 -4.77
C GLY A 187 -2.83 4.37 -6.16
N LEU A 188 -3.27 5.41 -6.85
CA LEU A 188 -2.67 5.89 -8.10
C LEU A 188 -2.65 7.42 -8.09
N ILE A 189 -1.49 8.01 -8.33
CA ILE A 189 -1.31 9.46 -8.43
C ILE A 189 -0.69 9.74 -9.79
N ILE A 190 -1.35 10.58 -10.58
CA ILE A 190 -0.88 10.96 -11.90
C ILE A 190 -0.59 12.45 -11.90
N THR A 191 0.60 12.83 -12.33
CA THR A 191 0.89 14.22 -12.67
C THR A 191 0.97 14.35 -14.19
N THR A 192 0.58 15.50 -14.75
CA THR A 192 0.71 15.77 -16.18
C THR A 192 1.35 17.13 -16.42
N GLY A 193 2.49 17.13 -17.11
CA GLY A 193 3.35 18.30 -17.30
C GLY A 193 4.61 18.27 -16.44
N GLY A 194 5.51 19.22 -16.69
CA GLY A 194 6.73 19.42 -15.88
C GLY A 194 7.76 18.29 -15.94
N VAL A 195 7.74 17.48 -17.02
CA VAL A 195 8.68 16.36 -17.25
C VAL A 195 9.72 16.65 -18.36
N GLY A 196 9.73 17.88 -18.88
CA GLY A 196 10.57 18.33 -19.98
C GLY A 196 12.05 18.48 -19.62
N ALA A 197 12.79 19.09 -20.56
CA ALA A 197 14.24 19.27 -20.46
C ALA A 197 14.65 20.64 -19.86
N GLU A 198 13.70 21.46 -19.42
CA GLU A 198 13.97 22.79 -18.86
C GLU A 198 14.22 22.73 -17.34
N GLY A 199 14.85 23.76 -16.77
CA GLY A 199 15.12 23.82 -15.33
C GLY A 199 13.85 23.91 -14.46
N LYS A 200 12.74 24.40 -15.04
CA LYS A 200 11.44 24.51 -14.38
C LYS A 200 10.67 23.19 -14.30
N ASP A 201 10.99 22.21 -15.15
CA ASP A 201 10.30 20.92 -15.21
C ASP A 201 10.63 20.05 -13.99
N GLN A 202 9.98 20.21 -12.84
CA GLN A 202 10.40 19.58 -11.58
C GLN A 202 9.57 18.37 -11.14
N THR A 203 8.66 17.90 -11.98
CA THR A 203 7.69 16.85 -11.64
C THR A 203 8.35 15.51 -11.33
N VAL A 204 9.34 15.10 -12.15
CA VAL A 204 10.08 13.84 -11.93
C VAL A 204 10.95 13.94 -10.69
N GLU A 205 11.61 15.09 -10.47
CA GLU A 205 12.41 15.33 -9.27
C GLU A 205 11.55 15.30 -7.99
N ALA A 206 10.31 15.79 -8.05
CA ALA A 206 9.39 15.75 -6.92
C ALA A 206 9.00 14.31 -6.57
N ALA A 207 8.70 13.47 -7.56
CA ALA A 207 8.43 12.05 -7.35
C ALA A 207 9.67 11.31 -6.78
N LEU A 208 10.88 11.63 -7.24
CA LEU A 208 12.12 11.03 -6.73
C LEU A 208 12.44 11.43 -5.27
N ARG A 209 11.87 12.51 -4.75
CA ARG A 209 11.98 12.84 -3.31
C ARG A 209 11.19 11.87 -2.44
N LEU A 210 10.10 11.32 -2.97
CA LEU A 210 9.23 10.36 -2.28
C LEU A 210 9.70 8.91 -2.51
N ASP A 211 10.20 8.62 -3.71
CA ASP A 211 10.82 7.33 -4.06
C ASP A 211 12.17 7.56 -4.76
N PRO A 212 13.29 7.60 -4.02
CA PRO A 212 14.63 7.80 -4.60
C PRO A 212 15.06 6.72 -5.59
N ALA A 213 14.41 5.54 -5.57
CA ALA A 213 14.64 4.43 -6.49
C ALA A 213 13.60 4.37 -7.62
N GLY A 214 12.84 5.45 -7.84
CA GLY A 214 11.84 5.55 -8.91
C GLY A 214 12.46 5.35 -10.31
N ALA A 215 11.69 4.73 -11.20
CA ALA A 215 12.13 4.45 -12.56
C ALA A 215 11.96 5.70 -13.44
N VAL A 216 13.06 6.18 -14.03
CA VAL A 216 13.10 7.44 -14.78
C VAL A 216 13.72 7.32 -16.19
N PRO A 217 13.19 6.45 -17.06
CA PRO A 217 13.74 6.24 -18.40
C PRO A 217 13.64 7.51 -19.25
N TRP A 218 14.68 7.71 -20.07
CA TRP A 218 14.71 8.77 -21.08
C TRP A 218 13.72 8.48 -22.20
N VAL A 219 12.92 9.47 -22.59
CA VAL A 219 12.07 9.44 -23.79
C VAL A 219 12.89 9.91 -24.99
N VAL A 220 13.43 11.13 -24.90
CA VAL A 220 14.34 11.72 -25.89
C VAL A 220 15.51 12.33 -25.14
N LYS A 221 16.73 12.19 -25.69
CA LYS A 221 17.92 12.89 -25.21
C LYS A 221 18.27 14.03 -26.16
N TYR A 222 18.64 15.19 -25.61
CA TYR A 222 19.10 16.34 -26.37
C TYR A 222 20.58 16.63 -26.03
N GLU A 223 21.33 17.17 -26.98
CA GLU A 223 22.60 17.82 -26.66
C GLU A 223 22.31 19.11 -25.87
N GLN A 224 22.92 19.26 -24.69
CA GLN A 224 22.66 20.39 -23.80
C GLN A 224 23.11 21.70 -24.45
N THR A 225 22.16 22.46 -25.01
CA THR A 225 22.39 23.77 -25.62
C THR A 225 21.25 24.75 -25.27
N GLY A 226 21.60 25.99 -24.92
CA GLY A 226 20.62 27.05 -24.66
C GLY A 226 19.75 26.83 -23.40
N ARG A 227 18.42 26.82 -23.57
CA ARG A 227 17.43 26.65 -22.47
C ARG A 227 17.29 25.21 -21.97
N HIS A 228 17.89 24.24 -22.66
CA HIS A 228 17.88 22.83 -22.27
C HIS A 228 18.98 22.55 -21.23
N VAL A 229 18.64 22.80 -19.96
CA VAL A 229 19.56 22.54 -18.84
C VAL A 229 19.63 21.04 -18.53
N LYS A 230 18.58 20.27 -18.82
CA LYS A 230 18.54 18.81 -18.63
C LYS A 230 18.88 18.07 -19.93
N GLN A 231 19.35 16.82 -19.78
CA GLN A 231 19.80 15.97 -20.89
C GLN A 231 18.68 15.45 -21.81
N GLY A 232 17.41 15.81 -21.56
CA GLY A 232 16.28 15.24 -22.30
C GLY A 232 14.94 15.29 -21.57
N VAL A 233 13.90 14.73 -22.20
CA VAL A 233 12.58 14.45 -21.59
C VAL A 233 12.62 13.08 -20.93
N ARG A 234 12.05 12.97 -19.73
CA ARG A 234 11.93 11.69 -18.99
C ARG A 234 10.47 11.44 -18.65
N ILE A 235 10.13 10.17 -18.46
CA ILE A 235 8.92 9.76 -17.73
C ILE A 235 9.37 9.21 -16.40
N GLY A 236 8.61 9.48 -15.35
CA GLY A 236 8.85 8.96 -14.01
C GLY A 236 7.73 8.02 -13.58
N VAL A 237 8.09 6.87 -13.02
CA VAL A 237 7.18 6.04 -12.24
C VAL A 237 7.84 5.73 -10.90
N GLY A 238 7.23 6.24 -9.83
CA GLY A 238 7.62 5.99 -8.45
C GLY A 238 6.58 5.11 -7.73
N GLN A 239 6.97 4.59 -6.57
CA GLN A 239 6.10 3.78 -5.74
C GLN A 239 6.33 4.05 -4.25
N VAL A 240 5.24 4.28 -3.50
CA VAL A 240 5.24 4.39 -2.04
C VAL A 240 4.24 3.38 -1.48
N GLY A 241 4.73 2.35 -0.79
CA GLY A 241 3.91 1.20 -0.42
C GLY A 241 3.29 0.53 -1.65
N LYS A 242 1.96 0.45 -1.71
CA LYS A 242 1.21 -0.07 -2.87
C LYS A 242 0.78 1.02 -3.87
N ALA A 243 0.94 2.29 -3.51
CA ALA A 243 0.54 3.41 -4.37
C ALA A 243 1.58 3.67 -5.47
N LEU A 244 1.11 3.94 -6.68
CA LEU A 244 1.95 4.33 -7.81
C LEU A 244 1.88 5.83 -8.06
N ILE A 245 3.02 6.42 -8.38
CA ILE A 245 3.15 7.82 -8.79
C ILE A 245 3.63 7.82 -10.24
N VAL A 246 2.79 8.29 -11.17
CA VAL A 246 3.08 8.28 -12.61
C VAL A 246 3.17 9.71 -13.12
N ASN A 247 4.33 10.09 -13.67
CA ASN A 247 4.54 11.41 -14.25
C ASN A 247 4.37 11.35 -15.77
N LEU A 248 3.23 11.83 -16.25
CA LEU A 248 2.90 11.93 -17.66
C LEU A 248 3.36 13.26 -18.26
N PRO A 249 3.56 13.31 -19.58
CA PRO A 249 3.99 14.53 -20.26
C PRO A 249 2.89 15.58 -20.32
N GLY A 250 3.26 16.78 -20.79
CA GLY A 250 2.36 17.94 -20.92
C GLY A 250 1.53 17.97 -22.21
N PRO A 251 2.05 17.58 -23.39
CA PRO A 251 1.24 17.55 -24.61
C PRO A 251 0.09 16.52 -24.54
N ASN A 252 -1.13 16.95 -24.89
CA ASN A 252 -2.33 16.10 -24.79
C ASN A 252 -2.24 14.82 -25.62
N ASP A 253 -1.68 14.90 -26.83
CA ASP A 253 -1.48 13.72 -27.69
C ASP A 253 -0.60 12.65 -27.02
N GLU A 254 0.46 13.08 -26.32
CA GLU A 254 1.37 12.15 -25.63
C GLU A 254 0.69 11.52 -24.40
N VAL A 255 -0.18 12.27 -23.70
CA VAL A 255 -1.03 11.72 -22.65
C VAL A 255 -2.01 10.70 -23.22
N ARG A 256 -2.64 10.98 -24.37
CA ARG A 256 -3.55 10.06 -25.09
C ARG A 256 -2.86 8.80 -25.57
N ASP A 257 -1.57 8.87 -25.85
CA ASP A 257 -0.74 7.71 -26.18
C ASP A 257 -0.37 6.87 -24.93
N CYS A 258 -0.12 7.52 -23.79
CA CYS A 258 0.34 6.88 -22.56
C CYS A 258 -0.78 6.25 -21.71
N VAL A 259 -1.92 6.93 -21.54
CA VAL A 259 -3.01 6.47 -20.64
C VAL A 259 -3.51 5.06 -21.01
N PRO A 260 -3.75 4.71 -22.29
CA PRO A 260 -4.15 3.35 -22.65
C PRO A 260 -3.08 2.29 -22.33
N VAL A 261 -1.80 2.63 -22.45
CA VAL A 261 -0.69 1.72 -22.12
C VAL A 261 -0.63 1.47 -20.61
N LEU A 262 -0.82 2.54 -19.81
CA LEU A 262 -0.88 2.43 -18.36
C LEU A 262 -2.07 1.55 -17.94
N LEU A 263 -3.27 1.84 -18.45
CA LEU A 263 -4.50 1.10 -18.15
C LEU A 263 -4.36 -0.38 -18.48
N ALA A 264 -3.94 -0.72 -19.70
CA ALA A 264 -3.79 -2.11 -20.12
C ALA A 264 -2.79 -2.88 -19.25
N ALA A 265 -1.73 -2.22 -18.75
CA ALA A 265 -0.80 -2.83 -17.82
C ALA A 265 -1.44 -3.05 -16.43
N LEU A 266 -2.11 -2.03 -15.87
CA LEU A 266 -2.75 -2.11 -14.56
C LEU A 266 -3.88 -3.16 -14.54
N GLU A 267 -4.66 -3.31 -15.61
CA GLU A 267 -5.70 -4.32 -15.76
C GLU A 267 -5.15 -5.76 -15.79
N GLN A 268 -3.90 -5.92 -16.25
CA GLN A 268 -3.18 -7.20 -16.21
C GLN A 268 -2.54 -7.46 -14.84
N GLY A 269 -2.74 -6.57 -13.86
CA GLY A 269 -2.12 -6.63 -12.54
C GLY A 269 -0.65 -6.19 -12.52
N GLU A 270 -0.13 -5.61 -13.60
CA GLU A 270 1.24 -5.10 -13.65
C GLU A 270 1.37 -3.84 -12.80
N ARG A 271 2.24 -3.86 -11.79
CA ARG A 271 2.51 -2.72 -10.91
C ARG A 271 4.00 -2.50 -10.67
N ASP A 272 4.88 -3.24 -11.35
CA ASP A 272 6.31 -2.97 -11.31
C ASP A 272 6.60 -1.60 -11.95
N LYS A 273 7.11 -0.67 -11.13
CA LYS A 273 7.38 0.70 -11.56
C LYS A 273 8.38 0.78 -12.72
N THR A 274 9.34 -0.15 -12.79
CA THR A 274 10.35 -0.18 -13.86
C THR A 274 9.70 -0.58 -15.18
N LEU A 275 8.93 -1.67 -15.17
CA LEU A 275 8.27 -2.14 -16.39
C LEU A 275 7.22 -1.14 -16.89
N LEU A 276 6.45 -0.53 -15.98
CA LEU A 276 5.50 0.52 -16.34
C LEU A 276 6.21 1.71 -16.98
N ALA A 277 7.29 2.20 -16.37
CA ALA A 277 8.06 3.32 -16.92
C ALA A 277 8.65 3.00 -18.30
N GLU A 278 9.17 1.78 -18.49
CA GLU A 278 9.71 1.32 -19.77
C GLU A 278 8.65 1.25 -20.86
N ARG A 279 7.45 0.70 -20.56
CA ARG A 279 6.33 0.64 -21.51
C ARG A 279 5.89 2.03 -21.94
N LEU A 280 5.74 2.96 -20.98
CA LEU A 280 5.38 4.35 -21.26
C LEU A 280 6.46 5.06 -22.10
N SER A 281 7.73 4.91 -21.72
CA SER A 281 8.86 5.48 -22.46
C SER A 281 8.96 4.93 -23.88
N ALA A 282 8.77 3.63 -24.07
CA ALA A 282 8.81 2.99 -25.39
C ALA A 282 7.69 3.51 -26.31
N LYS A 283 6.48 3.67 -25.78
CA LYS A 283 5.35 4.26 -26.51
C LYS A 283 5.68 5.68 -26.97
N LEU A 284 6.22 6.53 -26.10
CA LEU A 284 6.60 7.90 -26.48
C LEU A 284 7.79 7.94 -27.46
N LYS A 285 8.79 7.08 -27.30
CA LYS A 285 9.90 6.96 -28.28
C LYS A 285 9.42 6.63 -29.68
N SER A 286 8.43 5.74 -29.80
CA SER A 286 7.87 5.36 -31.10
C SER A 286 7.27 6.55 -31.86
N ARG A 287 6.83 7.60 -31.15
CA ARG A 287 6.31 8.85 -31.72
C ARG A 287 7.42 9.77 -32.25
N HIS A 288 8.62 9.70 -31.68
CA HIS A 288 9.75 10.56 -32.02
C HIS A 288 10.72 9.94 -33.03
N LEU A 289 10.52 8.68 -33.42
CA LEU A 289 11.26 8.06 -34.52
C LEU A 289 10.72 8.61 -35.86
N PRO A 290 11.59 9.08 -36.78
CA PRO A 290 11.14 9.48 -38.12
C PRO A 290 10.57 8.26 -38.86
N HIS A 291 9.39 8.42 -39.44
CA HIS A 291 8.80 7.49 -40.41
C HIS A 291 9.62 7.42 -41.70
#